data_AF-I4CMG7-F1
#
_entry.id   AF-I4CMG7-F1
#
_cell.length_a   1.000
_cell.length_b   1.000
_cell.length_c   1.000
_cell.angle_alpha   90.00
_cell.angle_beta   90.00
_cell.angle_gamma   90.00
#
_symmetry.space_group_name_H-M   'P 1'
#
loop_
_entity.id
_entity.type
_entity.pdbx_description
1 polymer ?
#
loop_
_entity_poly.entity_id
_entity_poly.type
_entity_poly.pdbx_seq_one_letter_code
_entity_poly.pdbx_strand_id
1 'polypeptide(L)'
;MQQVSDYVQANFGEAEAKRLEKIRQGGDNNQKGGAYENHYAVYRVCSIAANDPNGDLQRYVISSQDLAFVDDLSIKEPSLKTNYQAKNSATNAADWTADTSKRFEMQSAIDRDIYGYRENKQILLVSCPEKARNNENKVPGPMRSYAGVEHFPYYQTPAQLIQSYQPVQDVMEGVCAEASLSTLDAAFKLVLAAWVGSNGKELSVHDLFTEAKRISKPNVFKIGESEALVPAWLEKLCTSFAGCAIRVESGNFKISYKGLEVRCDAQLLQVEPEDEILATMASPLHLIQWAMKAMEKGLS
;
A
#
# COMPACT_ATOMS: atom_id res chain seq x y z
N MET A 1 -1.86 -25.24 5.30
CA MET A 1 -2.12 -25.81 3.96
C MET A 1 -2.91 -27.12 4.06
N GLN A 2 -2.35 -28.19 4.66
CA GLN A 2 -3.04 -29.50 4.77
C GLN A 2 -4.45 -29.39 5.40
N GLN A 3 -4.58 -28.61 6.47
CA GLN A 3 -5.85 -28.40 7.17
C GLN A 3 -6.97 -27.80 6.29
N VAL A 4 -6.64 -26.92 5.33
CA VAL A 4 -7.65 -26.31 4.44
C VAL A 4 -8.08 -27.31 3.37
N SER A 5 -7.13 -28.00 2.72
CA SER A 5 -7.44 -29.02 1.73
C SER A 5 -8.27 -30.16 2.34
N ASP A 6 -7.92 -30.61 3.54
CA ASP A 6 -8.67 -31.65 4.27
C ASP A 6 -10.08 -31.18 4.60
N TYR A 7 -10.23 -29.94 5.08
CA TYR A 7 -11.54 -29.34 5.35
C TYR A 7 -12.42 -29.28 4.10
N VAL A 8 -11.85 -28.82 2.98
CA VAL A 8 -12.57 -28.71 1.71
C VAL A 8 -12.97 -30.08 1.20
N GLN A 9 -12.08 -31.08 1.28
CA GLN A 9 -12.42 -32.45 0.90
C GLN A 9 -13.56 -33.02 1.76
N ALA A 10 -13.52 -32.79 3.08
CA ALA A 10 -14.52 -33.31 4.00
C ALA A 10 -15.90 -32.64 3.85
N ASN A 11 -15.94 -31.32 3.59
CA ASN A 11 -17.19 -30.54 3.58
C ASN A 11 -17.75 -30.28 2.18
N PHE A 12 -16.89 -30.21 1.16
CA PHE A 12 -17.28 -29.86 -0.22
C PHE A 12 -16.93 -30.95 -1.24
N GLY A 13 -16.22 -32.00 -0.80
CA GLY A 13 -15.87 -33.16 -1.61
C GLY A 13 -14.54 -33.05 -2.34
N GLU A 14 -14.06 -34.20 -2.80
CA GLU A 14 -12.74 -34.34 -3.44
C GLU A 14 -12.57 -33.48 -4.71
N ALA A 15 -13.64 -33.27 -5.47
CA ALA A 15 -13.61 -32.46 -6.68
C ALA A 15 -13.25 -31.00 -6.39
N GLU A 16 -13.79 -30.42 -5.30
CA GLU A 16 -13.51 -29.04 -4.92
C GLU A 16 -12.13 -28.91 -4.26
N ALA A 17 -11.65 -29.93 -3.54
CA ALA A 17 -10.28 -29.95 -3.02
C ALA A 17 -9.25 -29.89 -4.17
N LYS A 18 -9.42 -30.74 -5.18
CA LYS A 18 -8.60 -30.72 -6.42
C LYS A 18 -8.70 -29.39 -7.15
N ARG A 19 -9.88 -28.75 -7.12
CA ARG A 19 -10.07 -27.44 -7.74
C ARG A 19 -9.31 -26.34 -7.00
N LEU A 20 -9.35 -26.34 -5.68
CA LEU A 20 -8.62 -25.39 -4.83
C LEU A 20 -7.11 -25.44 -5.12
N GLU A 21 -6.55 -26.65 -5.22
CA GLU A 21 -5.15 -26.85 -5.57
C GLU A 21 -4.81 -26.30 -6.97
N LYS A 22 -5.70 -26.51 -7.95
CA LYS A 22 -5.52 -25.97 -9.30
C LYS A 22 -5.57 -24.44 -9.34
N ILE A 23 -6.42 -23.81 -8.52
CA ILE A 23 -6.48 -22.35 -8.39
C ILE A 23 -5.12 -21.84 -7.90
N ARG A 24 -4.61 -22.42 -6.80
CA ARG A 24 -3.28 -22.08 -6.26
C ARG A 24 -2.16 -22.27 -7.28
N GLN A 25 -2.13 -23.41 -7.97
CA GLN A 25 -1.15 -23.65 -9.04
C GLN A 25 -1.26 -22.63 -10.18
N GLY A 26 -2.48 -22.24 -10.54
CA GLY A 26 -2.73 -21.17 -11.51
C GLY A 26 -2.13 -19.84 -11.06
N GLY A 27 -2.35 -19.46 -9.79
CA GLY A 27 -1.74 -18.27 -9.18
C GLY A 27 -0.21 -18.31 -9.15
N ASP A 28 0.38 -19.45 -8.80
CA ASP A 28 1.83 -19.64 -8.79
C ASP A 28 2.44 -19.47 -10.20
N ASN A 29 1.79 -20.03 -11.24
CA ASN A 29 2.24 -19.88 -12.63
C ASN A 29 2.09 -18.45 -13.15
N ASN A 30 1.12 -17.70 -12.62
CA ASN A 30 0.83 -16.33 -12.99
C ASN A 30 1.41 -15.32 -11.96
N GLN A 31 2.49 -15.70 -11.25
CA GLN A 31 3.10 -14.95 -10.13
C GLN A 31 3.39 -13.46 -10.39
N LYS A 32 3.42 -13.05 -11.65
CA LYS A 32 3.23 -11.65 -12.03
C LYS A 32 1.73 -11.34 -11.95
N GLY A 33 1.22 -11.14 -10.73
CA GLY A 33 -0.13 -10.63 -10.49
C GLY A 33 -0.42 -9.48 -11.47
N GLY A 34 -1.62 -9.46 -12.03
CA GLY A 34 -1.95 -8.52 -13.10
C GLY A 34 -1.71 -7.09 -12.63
N ALA A 35 -1.30 -6.18 -13.52
CA ALA A 35 -1.13 -4.76 -13.18
C ALA A 35 -2.37 -4.20 -12.45
N TYR A 36 -3.56 -4.70 -12.79
CA TYR A 36 -4.82 -4.38 -12.12
C TYR A 36 -4.86 -4.76 -10.64
N GLU A 37 -4.55 -6.02 -10.31
CA GLU A 37 -4.52 -6.51 -8.91
C GLU A 37 -3.48 -5.76 -8.10
N ASN A 38 -2.29 -5.55 -8.66
CA ASN A 38 -1.21 -4.85 -8.00
C ASN A 38 -1.57 -3.38 -7.73
N HIS A 39 -2.19 -2.69 -8.69
CA HIS A 39 -2.65 -1.32 -8.48
C HIS A 39 -3.71 -1.24 -7.38
N TYR A 40 -4.61 -2.21 -7.32
CA TYR A 40 -5.62 -2.27 -6.26
C TYR A 40 -5.01 -2.58 -4.89
N ALA A 41 -4.06 -3.50 -4.82
CA ALA A 41 -3.33 -3.81 -3.58
C ALA A 41 -2.65 -2.55 -3.02
N VAL A 42 -1.95 -1.78 -3.86
CA VAL A 42 -1.34 -0.49 -3.46
C VAL A 42 -2.39 0.49 -2.97
N TYR A 43 -3.50 0.65 -3.69
CA TYR A 43 -4.61 1.50 -3.26
C TYR A 43 -5.12 1.10 -1.86
N ARG A 44 -5.30 -0.19 -1.59
CA ARG A 44 -5.75 -0.68 -0.28
C ARG A 44 -4.73 -0.48 0.83
N VAL A 45 -3.44 -0.74 0.56
CA VAL A 45 -2.33 -0.48 1.49
C VAL A 45 -2.33 1.00 1.90
N CYS A 46 -2.35 1.91 0.92
CA CYS A 46 -2.35 3.34 1.18
C CYS A 46 -3.65 3.79 1.85
N SER A 47 -4.81 3.21 1.46
CA SER A 47 -6.11 3.57 2.04
C SER A 47 -6.17 3.23 3.52
N ILE A 48 -5.65 2.06 3.91
CA ILE A 48 -5.52 1.68 5.33
C ILE A 48 -4.60 2.67 6.05
N ALA A 49 -3.42 2.96 5.49
CA ALA A 49 -2.46 3.87 6.12
C ALA A 49 -2.98 5.31 6.26
N ALA A 50 -3.74 5.81 5.29
CA ALA A 50 -4.30 7.16 5.33
C ALA A 50 -5.48 7.31 6.31
N ASN A 51 -6.21 6.21 6.59
CA ASN A 51 -7.47 6.25 7.32
C ASN A 51 -7.44 5.53 8.68
N ASP A 52 -6.34 4.87 9.07
CA ASP A 52 -6.25 4.23 10.38
C ASP A 52 -6.13 5.29 11.51
N PRO A 53 -7.14 5.41 12.38
CA PRO A 53 -7.18 6.49 13.38
C PRO A 53 -6.15 6.32 14.49
N ASN A 54 -5.60 5.11 14.66
CA ASN A 54 -4.67 4.78 15.74
C ASN A 54 -3.21 4.73 15.27
N GLY A 55 -2.96 4.78 13.96
CA GLY A 55 -1.64 4.57 13.35
C GLY A 55 -1.07 3.17 13.56
N ASP A 56 -1.86 2.18 14.01
CA ASP A 56 -1.40 0.81 14.22
C ASP A 56 -1.54 0.00 12.93
N LEU A 57 -0.56 0.19 12.05
CA LEU A 57 -0.53 -0.47 10.74
C LEU A 57 -0.05 -1.93 10.81
N GLN A 58 0.39 -2.42 11.98
CA GLN A 58 0.86 -3.81 12.13
C GLN A 58 -0.31 -4.80 12.15
N ARG A 59 -1.49 -4.37 12.62
CA ARG A 59 -2.68 -5.23 12.70
C ARG A 59 -3.32 -5.57 11.35
N TYR A 60 -2.92 -4.88 10.29
CA TYR A 60 -3.44 -5.07 8.94
C TYR A 60 -2.46 -5.91 8.14
N VAL A 61 -2.81 -7.17 7.87
CA VAL A 61 -1.99 -8.09 7.07
C VAL A 61 -2.60 -8.24 5.69
N ILE A 62 -1.78 -8.09 4.66
CA ILE A 62 -2.17 -8.23 3.26
C ILE A 62 -1.41 -9.40 2.65
N SER A 63 -2.09 -10.23 1.89
CA SER A 63 -1.48 -11.31 1.11
C SER A 63 -2.16 -11.49 -0.24
N SER A 64 -1.49 -12.20 -1.12
CA SER A 64 -2.04 -12.67 -2.38
C SER A 64 -1.69 -14.14 -2.55
N GLN A 65 -2.48 -14.83 -3.36
CA GLN A 65 -2.28 -16.23 -3.69
C GLN A 65 -2.40 -17.18 -2.48
N ASP A 66 -3.17 -16.82 -1.45
CA ASP A 66 -3.52 -17.76 -0.37
C ASP A 66 -4.13 -19.05 -0.97
N LEU A 67 -3.97 -20.20 -0.30
CA LEU A 67 -4.71 -21.41 -0.66
C LEU A 67 -6.20 -21.19 -0.35
N ALA A 68 -6.91 -20.60 -1.31
CA ALA A 68 -8.25 -20.04 -1.15
C ALA A 68 -9.05 -20.14 -2.45
N PHE A 69 -10.38 -20.19 -2.34
CA PHE A 69 -11.28 -20.06 -3.48
C PHE A 69 -11.40 -18.62 -3.97
N VAL A 70 -10.97 -17.63 -3.18
CA VAL A 70 -10.89 -16.21 -3.53
C VAL A 70 -9.50 -15.73 -3.13
N ASP A 71 -8.58 -15.63 -4.09
CA ASP A 71 -7.14 -15.68 -3.84
C ASP A 71 -6.34 -14.49 -4.39
N ASP A 72 -6.94 -13.62 -5.21
CA ASP A 72 -6.17 -12.54 -5.86
C ASP A 72 -5.62 -11.54 -4.84
N LEU A 73 -6.39 -11.19 -3.81
CA LEU A 73 -5.95 -10.35 -2.68
C LEU A 73 -6.75 -10.69 -1.41
N SER A 74 -6.07 -10.75 -0.27
CA SER A 74 -6.66 -10.88 1.05
C SER A 74 -6.17 -9.76 1.96
N ILE A 75 -7.09 -9.18 2.74
CA ILE A 75 -6.81 -8.20 3.78
C ILE A 75 -7.36 -8.76 5.10
N LYS A 76 -6.48 -8.91 6.08
CA LYS A 76 -6.75 -9.52 7.38
C LYS A 76 -6.59 -8.46 8.46
N GLU A 77 -7.66 -8.29 9.22
CA GLU A 77 -7.74 -7.50 10.44
C GLU A 77 -8.04 -8.45 11.62
N PRO A 78 -7.85 -8.04 12.88
CA PRO A 78 -8.02 -8.94 14.03
C PRO A 78 -9.36 -9.69 14.09
N SER A 79 -10.45 -9.10 13.60
CA SER A 79 -11.79 -9.71 13.61
C SER A 79 -12.45 -9.85 12.24
N LEU A 80 -11.82 -9.34 11.18
CA LEU A 80 -12.38 -9.26 9.84
C LEU A 80 -11.37 -9.73 8.81
N LYS A 81 -11.79 -10.61 7.91
CA LYS A 81 -11.03 -10.95 6.70
C LYS A 81 -11.81 -10.59 5.45
N THR A 82 -11.20 -9.84 4.55
CA THR A 82 -11.80 -9.52 3.25
C THR A 82 -10.96 -10.12 2.13
N ASN A 83 -11.56 -10.94 1.29
CA ASN A 83 -10.91 -11.47 0.09
C ASN A 83 -11.50 -10.84 -1.16
N TYR A 84 -10.66 -10.67 -2.17
CA TYR A 84 -11.02 -10.09 -3.44
C TYR A 84 -10.73 -11.07 -4.57
N GLN A 85 -11.71 -11.24 -5.46
CA GLN A 85 -11.48 -11.77 -6.79
C GLN A 85 -11.53 -10.60 -7.78
N ALA A 86 -10.38 -10.25 -8.34
CA ALA A 86 -10.21 -9.25 -9.36
C ALA A 86 -10.58 -9.78 -10.75
N LYS A 87 -11.31 -8.96 -11.52
CA LYS A 87 -11.64 -9.19 -12.93
C LYS A 87 -11.45 -7.90 -13.72
N ASN A 88 -10.37 -7.84 -14.48
CA ASN A 88 -10.10 -6.74 -15.40
C ASN A 88 -10.69 -7.03 -16.79
N SER A 89 -12.02 -7.03 -16.91
CA SER A 89 -12.68 -7.21 -18.20
C SER A 89 -14.02 -6.49 -18.25
N ALA A 90 -14.33 -5.91 -19.41
CA ALA A 90 -15.67 -5.38 -19.69
C ALA A 90 -16.62 -6.45 -20.26
N THR A 91 -16.11 -7.66 -20.56
CA THR A 91 -16.90 -8.76 -21.14
C THR A 91 -17.53 -9.63 -20.05
N ASN A 92 -18.20 -10.71 -20.46
CA ASN A 92 -18.84 -11.67 -19.54
C ASN A 92 -17.85 -12.39 -18.62
N ALA A 93 -16.54 -12.28 -18.87
CA ALA A 93 -15.52 -12.82 -17.98
C ALA A 93 -15.49 -12.16 -16.59
N ALA A 94 -16.07 -10.96 -16.46
CA ALA A 94 -16.19 -10.25 -15.19
C ALA A 94 -17.60 -10.37 -14.55
N ASP A 95 -18.48 -11.21 -15.09
CA ASP A 95 -19.83 -11.36 -14.55
C ASP A 95 -19.86 -12.13 -13.24
N TRP A 96 -20.78 -11.76 -12.36
CA TRP A 96 -21.21 -12.62 -11.27
C TRP A 96 -21.92 -13.85 -11.84
N THR A 97 -21.45 -15.04 -11.47
CA THR A 97 -21.98 -16.32 -11.93
C THR A 97 -22.36 -17.23 -10.77
N ALA A 98 -23.07 -18.32 -11.06
CA ALA A 98 -23.34 -19.36 -10.06
C ALA A 98 -22.04 -19.96 -9.48
N ASP A 99 -20.99 -20.04 -10.29
CA ASP A 99 -19.67 -20.48 -9.86
C ASP A 99 -19.03 -19.48 -8.88
N THR A 100 -19.14 -18.17 -9.16
CA THR A 100 -18.72 -17.11 -8.24
C THR A 100 -19.43 -17.24 -6.89
N SER A 101 -20.76 -17.42 -6.91
CA SER A 101 -21.53 -17.63 -5.68
C SER A 101 -21.01 -18.84 -4.88
N LYS A 102 -20.82 -19.98 -5.55
CA LYS A 102 -20.35 -21.21 -4.91
C LYS A 102 -18.97 -21.01 -4.27
N ARG A 103 -18.03 -20.38 -4.99
CA ARG A 103 -16.68 -20.10 -4.48
C ARG A 103 -16.69 -19.17 -3.28
N PHE A 104 -17.52 -18.13 -3.31
CA PHE A 104 -17.61 -17.16 -2.22
C PHE A 104 -18.25 -17.78 -0.97
N GLU A 105 -19.25 -18.65 -1.13
CA GLU A 105 -19.83 -19.42 -0.03
C GLU A 105 -18.80 -20.36 0.63
N MET A 106 -18.08 -21.14 -0.18
CA MET A 106 -17.03 -22.03 0.33
C MET A 106 -15.90 -21.23 1.01
N GLN A 107 -15.48 -20.10 0.45
CA GLN A 107 -14.45 -19.26 1.07
C GLN A 107 -14.93 -18.67 2.40
N SER A 108 -16.17 -18.20 2.48
CA SER A 108 -16.75 -17.70 3.72
C SER A 108 -16.78 -18.75 4.82
N ALA A 109 -17.11 -20.00 4.47
CA ALA A 109 -17.05 -21.12 5.39
C ALA A 109 -15.62 -21.42 5.85
N ILE A 110 -14.62 -21.40 4.96
CA ILE A 110 -13.21 -21.57 5.33
C ILE A 110 -12.76 -20.46 6.30
N ASP A 111 -13.07 -19.20 6.00
CA ASP A 111 -12.67 -18.06 6.82
C ASP A 111 -13.26 -18.12 8.23
N ARG A 112 -14.50 -18.58 8.36
CA ARG A 112 -15.18 -18.77 9.64
C ARG A 112 -14.69 -20.01 10.39
N ASP A 113 -14.73 -21.17 9.74
CA ASP A 113 -14.65 -22.47 10.40
C ASP A 113 -13.20 -22.95 10.62
N ILE A 114 -12.27 -22.49 9.77
CA ILE A 114 -10.84 -22.85 9.88
C ILE A 114 -10.04 -21.71 10.48
N TYR A 115 -10.23 -20.49 9.98
CA TYR A 115 -9.45 -19.35 10.43
C TYR A 115 -10.09 -18.58 11.60
N GLY A 116 -11.34 -18.89 11.96
CA GLY A 116 -12.00 -18.34 13.15
C GLY A 116 -12.38 -16.85 13.02
N TYR A 117 -12.43 -16.29 11.81
CA TYR A 117 -12.82 -14.90 11.64
C TYR A 117 -14.30 -14.70 11.98
N ARG A 118 -14.57 -13.77 12.91
CA ARG A 118 -15.93 -13.39 13.31
C ARG A 118 -16.71 -12.80 12.15
N GLU A 119 -16.05 -11.95 11.37
CA GLU A 119 -16.60 -11.35 10.15
C GLU A 119 -15.71 -11.71 8.97
N ASN A 120 -16.33 -11.99 7.82
CA ASN A 120 -15.59 -12.14 6.59
C ASN A 120 -16.37 -11.55 5.42
N LYS A 121 -15.63 -11.10 4.41
CA LYS A 121 -16.17 -10.48 3.20
C LYS A 121 -15.51 -11.07 1.96
N GLN A 122 -16.31 -11.33 0.95
CA GLN A 122 -15.90 -11.89 -0.34
C GLN A 122 -16.35 -10.92 -1.42
N ILE A 123 -15.38 -10.26 -2.07
CA ILE A 123 -15.64 -9.13 -2.95
C ILE A 123 -15.25 -9.49 -4.37
N LEU A 124 -16.20 -9.34 -5.30
CA LEU A 124 -15.90 -9.35 -6.73
C LEU A 124 -15.45 -7.95 -7.14
N LEU A 125 -14.16 -7.78 -7.42
CA LEU A 125 -13.57 -6.51 -7.82
C LEU A 125 -13.54 -6.41 -9.35
N VAL A 126 -14.20 -5.41 -9.94
CA VAL A 126 -14.31 -5.27 -11.39
C VAL A 126 -13.88 -3.90 -11.91
N SER A 127 -13.26 -3.87 -13.10
CA SER A 127 -12.72 -2.64 -13.68
C SER A 127 -13.74 -1.77 -14.42
N CYS A 128 -14.94 -2.30 -14.67
CA CYS A 128 -16.00 -1.60 -15.38
C CYS A 128 -17.12 -1.21 -14.41
N PRO A 129 -17.51 0.08 -14.33
CA PRO A 129 -18.53 0.54 -13.38
C PRO A 129 -19.92 -0.04 -13.70
N GLU A 130 -20.25 -0.21 -14.98
CA GLU A 130 -21.51 -0.85 -15.38
C GLU A 130 -21.57 -2.32 -14.96
N LYS A 131 -20.44 -3.04 -15.09
CA LYS A 131 -20.34 -4.42 -14.59
C LYS A 131 -20.52 -4.48 -13.08
N ALA A 132 -19.92 -3.55 -12.34
CA ALA A 132 -20.09 -3.51 -10.88
C ALA A 132 -21.56 -3.41 -10.50
N ARG A 133 -22.28 -2.42 -11.07
CA ARG A 133 -23.72 -2.23 -10.84
C ARG A 133 -24.55 -3.45 -11.26
N ASN A 134 -24.25 -4.04 -12.42
CA ASN A 134 -24.99 -5.20 -12.90
C ASN A 134 -24.76 -6.45 -12.04
N ASN A 135 -23.53 -6.64 -11.55
CA ASN A 135 -23.18 -7.76 -10.70
C ASN A 135 -23.75 -7.60 -9.29
N GLU A 136 -23.83 -6.39 -8.76
CA GLU A 136 -24.44 -6.12 -7.44
C GLU A 136 -25.88 -6.65 -7.38
N ASN A 137 -26.64 -6.46 -8.45
CA ASN A 137 -28.01 -6.98 -8.57
C ASN A 137 -28.08 -8.52 -8.68
N LYS A 138 -26.99 -9.18 -9.07
CA LYS A 138 -26.89 -10.64 -9.20
C LYS A 138 -26.46 -11.31 -7.90
N VAL A 139 -25.99 -10.57 -6.88
CA VAL A 139 -25.60 -11.13 -5.58
C VAL A 139 -26.86 -11.66 -4.87
N PRO A 140 -26.92 -12.98 -4.57
CA PRO A 140 -28.08 -13.58 -3.90
C PRO A 140 -28.32 -12.97 -2.51
N GLY A 141 -29.60 -12.77 -2.15
CA GLY A 141 -30.01 -12.12 -0.89
C GLY A 141 -29.30 -12.67 0.36
N PRO A 142 -29.25 -14.00 0.59
CA PRO A 142 -28.58 -14.58 1.76
C PRO A 142 -27.07 -14.31 1.82
N MET A 143 -26.42 -14.05 0.68
CA MET A 143 -24.98 -13.82 0.62
C MET A 143 -24.58 -12.37 0.89
N ARG A 144 -25.50 -11.41 0.77
CA ARG A 144 -25.19 -9.97 0.85
C ARG A 144 -24.61 -9.51 2.19
N SER A 145 -24.71 -10.33 3.24
CA SER A 145 -24.07 -10.06 4.53
C SER A 145 -22.55 -10.25 4.52
N TYR A 146 -22.03 -11.07 3.60
CA TYR A 146 -20.60 -11.41 3.49
C TYR A 146 -20.06 -11.33 2.06
N ALA A 147 -20.89 -11.03 1.06
CA ALA A 147 -20.49 -10.97 -0.34
C ALA A 147 -20.97 -9.68 -1.00
N GLY A 148 -20.14 -9.12 -1.88
CA GLY A 148 -20.47 -7.89 -2.60
C GLY A 148 -19.61 -7.67 -3.83
N VAL A 149 -19.81 -6.53 -4.48
CA VAL A 149 -19.07 -6.12 -5.67
C VAL A 149 -18.44 -4.75 -5.43
N GLU A 150 -17.20 -4.60 -5.86
CA GLU A 150 -16.48 -3.33 -5.80
C GLU A 150 -15.99 -2.92 -7.19
N HIS A 151 -16.08 -1.63 -7.50
CA HIS A 151 -15.52 -1.06 -8.71
C HIS A 151 -14.18 -0.39 -8.41
N PHE A 152 -13.16 -0.73 -9.20
CA PHE A 152 -11.89 -0.02 -9.21
C PHE A 152 -11.40 0.10 -10.66
N PRO A 153 -11.15 1.29 -11.20
CA PRO A 153 -10.84 1.42 -12.62
C PRO A 153 -9.44 0.89 -12.95
N TYR A 154 -9.28 0.34 -14.15
CA TYR A 154 -7.97 -0.04 -14.67
C TYR A 154 -7.35 1.07 -15.52
N TYR A 155 -6.13 1.45 -15.18
CA TYR A 155 -5.26 2.30 -15.99
C TYR A 155 -3.90 1.65 -16.16
N GLN A 156 -3.22 1.95 -17.27
CA GLN A 156 -1.93 1.33 -17.59
C GLN A 156 -0.81 1.81 -16.66
N THR A 157 -0.89 3.05 -16.18
CA THR A 157 0.14 3.63 -15.31
C THR A 157 -0.44 4.18 -14.01
N PRO A 158 0.34 4.20 -12.92
CA PRO A 158 -0.08 4.84 -11.67
C PRO A 158 -0.44 6.31 -11.84
N ALA A 159 0.37 7.10 -12.55
CA ALA A 159 0.05 8.50 -12.84
C ALA A 159 -1.34 8.69 -13.48
N GLN A 160 -1.73 7.85 -14.45
CA GLN A 160 -3.06 7.90 -15.06
C GLN A 160 -4.16 7.57 -14.05
N LEU A 161 -3.95 6.53 -13.24
CA LEU A 161 -4.89 6.13 -12.20
C LEU A 161 -5.09 7.26 -11.17
N ILE A 162 -4.00 7.86 -10.68
CA ILE A 162 -4.02 8.95 -9.71
C ILE A 162 -4.78 10.16 -10.27
N GLN A 163 -4.50 10.56 -11.51
CA GLN A 163 -5.17 11.72 -12.11
C GLN A 163 -6.65 11.48 -12.44
N SER A 164 -7.02 10.24 -12.74
CA SER A 164 -8.34 9.94 -13.31
C SER A 164 -9.34 9.36 -12.30
N TYR A 165 -8.87 8.99 -11.11
CA TYR A 165 -9.72 8.38 -10.09
C TYR A 165 -9.47 9.00 -8.71
N GLN A 166 -10.37 9.92 -8.34
CA GLN A 166 -10.28 10.74 -7.12
C GLN A 166 -9.99 9.94 -5.84
N PRO A 167 -10.61 8.77 -5.58
CA PRO A 167 -10.31 8.01 -4.36
C PRO A 167 -8.85 7.58 -4.24
N VAL A 168 -8.17 7.30 -5.36
CA VAL A 168 -6.73 7.00 -5.34
C VAL A 168 -5.95 8.28 -5.07
N GLN A 169 -6.31 9.40 -5.69
CA GLN A 169 -5.67 10.68 -5.41
C GLN A 169 -5.74 11.04 -3.92
N ASP A 170 -6.93 11.03 -3.32
CA ASP A 170 -7.17 11.40 -1.93
C ASP A 170 -6.33 10.55 -0.96
N VAL A 171 -6.30 9.24 -1.20
CA VAL A 171 -5.51 8.30 -0.41
C VAL A 171 -4.01 8.54 -0.57
N MET A 172 -3.54 8.81 -1.79
CA MET A 172 -2.13 9.09 -2.02
C MET A 172 -1.70 10.42 -1.38
N GLU A 173 -2.52 11.47 -1.46
CA GLU A 173 -2.30 12.73 -0.74
C GLU A 173 -2.34 12.54 0.79
N GLY A 174 -3.13 11.57 1.28
CA GLY A 174 -3.19 11.16 2.67
C GLY A 174 -1.90 10.52 3.20
N VAL A 175 -1.12 9.85 2.34
CA VAL A 175 0.13 9.17 2.76
C VAL A 175 1.41 9.89 2.34
N CYS A 176 1.33 10.77 1.34
CA CYS A 176 2.48 11.50 0.80
C CYS A 176 2.74 12.82 1.52
N ALA A 177 4.01 13.21 1.50
CA ALA A 177 4.50 14.47 2.02
C ALA A 177 4.07 15.69 1.20
N GLU A 178 4.07 15.53 -0.12
CA GLU A 178 3.69 16.57 -1.08
C GLU A 178 2.60 16.04 -2.03
N ALA A 179 1.62 16.88 -2.35
CA ALA A 179 0.51 16.53 -3.25
C ALA A 179 0.85 16.71 -4.75
N SER A 180 2.13 16.82 -5.11
CA SER A 180 2.54 16.91 -6.51
C SER A 180 2.42 15.54 -7.19
N LEU A 181 1.88 15.50 -8.41
CA LEU A 181 1.68 14.24 -9.14
C LEU A 181 2.95 13.38 -9.23
N SER A 182 4.11 14.01 -9.40
CA SER A 182 5.40 13.31 -9.42
C SER A 182 5.68 12.59 -8.10
N THR A 183 5.36 13.21 -6.97
CA THR A 183 5.52 12.62 -5.64
C THR A 183 4.52 11.51 -5.42
N LEU A 184 3.25 11.72 -5.80
CA LEU A 184 2.21 10.69 -5.70
C LEU A 184 2.54 9.45 -6.56
N ASP A 185 2.96 9.66 -7.81
CA ASP A 185 3.36 8.57 -8.71
C ASP A 185 4.61 7.83 -8.19
N ALA A 186 5.60 8.56 -7.67
CA ALA A 186 6.79 7.96 -7.06
C ALA A 186 6.41 7.11 -5.82
N ALA A 187 5.62 7.67 -4.90
CA ALA A 187 5.14 6.98 -3.71
C ALA A 187 4.36 5.70 -4.06
N PHE A 188 3.46 5.78 -5.05
CA PHE A 188 2.71 4.62 -5.53
C PHE A 188 3.65 3.52 -6.02
N LYS A 189 4.65 3.88 -6.83
CA LYS A 189 5.64 2.93 -7.38
C LYS A 189 6.53 2.33 -6.30
N LEU A 190 6.85 3.07 -5.23
CA LEU A 190 7.63 2.57 -4.10
C LEU A 190 6.82 1.52 -3.29
N VAL A 191 5.55 1.79 -3.00
CA VAL A 191 4.66 0.81 -2.35
C VAL A 191 4.43 -0.40 -3.27
N LEU A 192 4.25 -0.17 -4.57
CA LEU A 192 4.13 -1.23 -5.57
C LEU A 192 5.39 -2.12 -5.60
N ALA A 193 6.58 -1.54 -5.52
CA ALA A 193 7.83 -2.28 -5.50
C ALA A 193 7.95 -3.13 -4.22
N ALA A 194 7.58 -2.59 -3.06
CA ALA A 194 7.53 -3.33 -1.80
C ALA A 194 6.53 -4.49 -1.88
N TRP A 195 5.34 -4.24 -2.43
CA TRP A 195 4.29 -5.25 -2.62
C TRP A 195 4.74 -6.37 -3.57
N VAL A 196 5.21 -6.04 -4.78
CA VAL A 196 5.67 -7.05 -5.75
C VAL A 196 6.89 -7.81 -5.21
N GLY A 197 7.80 -7.13 -4.51
CA GLY A 197 8.96 -7.74 -3.87
C GLY A 197 8.62 -8.77 -2.77
N SER A 198 7.40 -8.72 -2.22
CA SER A 198 6.92 -9.70 -1.23
C SER A 198 6.75 -11.11 -1.81
N ASN A 199 6.61 -11.23 -3.15
CA ASN A 199 6.29 -12.47 -3.85
C ASN A 199 5.08 -13.22 -3.27
N GLY A 200 4.02 -12.46 -2.90
CA GLY A 200 2.76 -13.02 -2.39
C GLY A 200 2.78 -13.44 -0.93
N LYS A 201 3.87 -13.15 -0.20
CA LYS A 201 3.91 -13.39 1.25
C LYS A 201 2.95 -12.47 2.00
N GLU A 202 2.42 -12.98 3.10
CA GLU A 202 1.73 -12.16 4.10
C GLU A 202 2.70 -11.10 4.65
N LEU A 203 2.32 -9.83 4.51
CA LEU A 203 3.04 -8.69 5.08
C LEU A 203 2.04 -7.76 5.75
N SER A 204 2.47 -7.13 6.85
CA SER A 204 1.69 -6.05 7.41
C SER A 204 1.76 -4.79 6.53
N VAL A 205 0.76 -3.91 6.63
CA VAL A 205 0.82 -2.58 6.01
C VAL A 205 2.04 -1.80 6.54
N HIS A 206 2.36 -1.97 7.82
CA HIS A 206 3.59 -1.41 8.41
C HIS A 206 4.86 -1.89 7.68
N ASP A 207 5.00 -3.18 7.40
CA ASP A 207 6.19 -3.73 6.74
C ASP A 207 6.34 -3.23 5.31
N LEU A 208 5.21 -3.12 4.58
CA LEU A 208 5.19 -2.58 3.23
C LEU A 208 5.64 -1.11 3.19
N PHE A 209 5.15 -0.28 4.12
CA PHE A 209 5.62 1.10 4.23
C PHE A 209 7.06 1.20 4.71
N THR A 210 7.50 0.32 5.61
CA THR A 210 8.89 0.25 6.05
C THR A 210 9.83 -0.01 4.88
N GLU A 211 9.50 -1.01 4.06
CA GLU A 211 10.28 -1.32 2.86
C GLU A 211 10.23 -0.19 1.83
N ALA A 212 9.04 0.36 1.57
CA ALA A 212 8.87 1.48 0.64
C ALA A 212 9.69 2.73 1.06
N LYS A 213 9.71 3.06 2.35
CA LYS A 213 10.55 4.13 2.91
C LYS A 213 12.03 3.81 2.76
N ARG A 214 12.46 2.57 3.02
CA ARG A 214 13.85 2.14 2.92
C ARG A 214 14.42 2.36 1.51
N ILE A 215 13.61 2.14 0.48
CA ILE A 215 14.00 2.36 -0.93
C ILE A 215 13.72 3.79 -1.42
N SER A 216 13.02 4.61 -0.63
CA SER A 216 12.75 6.01 -0.94
C SER A 216 13.93 6.89 -0.54
N LYS A 217 14.64 7.45 -1.53
CA LYS A 217 15.73 8.42 -1.28
C LYS A 217 15.54 9.66 -2.17
N PRO A 218 15.03 10.79 -1.63
CA PRO A 218 14.58 11.03 -0.24
C PRO A 218 13.26 10.31 0.13
N ASN A 219 12.90 10.26 1.41
CA ASN A 219 11.60 9.73 1.84
C ASN A 219 10.45 10.62 1.33
N VAL A 220 9.45 10.05 0.64
CA VAL A 220 8.28 10.78 0.13
C VAL A 220 7.01 10.61 0.99
N PHE A 221 7.04 9.74 1.99
CA PHE A 221 5.89 9.40 2.83
C PHE A 221 5.87 10.22 4.13
N LYS A 222 4.68 10.59 4.62
CA LYS A 222 4.47 11.25 5.93
C LYS A 222 3.94 10.33 7.03
N ILE A 223 3.54 9.12 6.67
CA ILE A 223 2.96 8.13 7.60
C ILE A 223 4.03 7.64 8.57
N GLY A 224 3.72 7.57 9.87
CA GLY A 224 4.62 7.01 10.88
C GLY A 224 5.89 7.84 11.13
N GLU A 225 5.90 9.10 10.73
CA GLU A 225 6.93 10.05 11.14
C GLU A 225 6.45 10.79 12.39
N SER A 226 7.30 10.86 13.41
CA SER A 226 7.16 11.87 14.46
C SER A 226 7.40 13.24 13.82
N GLU A 227 6.70 14.29 14.27
CA GLU A 227 7.06 15.66 13.92
C GLU A 227 8.52 15.88 14.34
N ALA A 228 9.45 15.80 13.38
CA ALA A 228 10.85 16.03 13.65
C ALA A 228 10.99 17.51 14.00
N LEU A 229 11.39 17.84 15.23
CA LEU A 229 11.71 19.21 15.58
C LEU A 229 13.01 19.62 14.89
N VAL A 230 13.07 20.85 14.40
CA VAL A 230 14.32 21.40 13.86
C VAL A 230 15.32 21.52 15.01
N PRO A 231 16.53 20.94 14.91
CA PRO A 231 17.55 21.07 15.92
C PRO A 231 18.00 22.53 16.07
N ALA A 232 18.23 22.96 17.31
CA ALA A 232 18.59 24.34 17.62
C ALA A 232 19.84 24.83 16.85
N TRP A 233 20.82 23.95 16.63
CA TRP A 233 22.03 24.27 15.86
C TRP A 233 21.70 24.64 14.42
N LEU A 234 20.80 23.88 13.78
CA LEU A 234 20.44 24.03 12.38
C LEU A 234 19.51 25.22 12.17
N GLU A 235 18.61 25.48 13.12
CA GLU A 235 17.79 26.69 13.16
C GLU A 235 18.66 27.94 13.31
N LYS A 236 19.61 27.93 14.25
CA LYS A 236 20.56 29.03 14.46
C LYS A 236 21.41 29.29 13.22
N LEU A 237 21.87 28.23 12.55
CA LEU A 237 22.68 28.34 11.35
C LEU A 237 21.87 28.92 10.18
N CYS A 238 20.66 28.40 9.92
CA CYS A 238 19.79 28.94 8.88
C CYS A 238 19.40 30.40 9.13
N THR A 239 19.04 30.75 10.36
CA THR A 239 18.67 32.13 10.74
C THR A 239 19.84 33.12 10.68
N SER A 240 21.08 32.64 10.79
CA SER A 240 22.29 33.47 10.61
C SER A 240 22.49 33.93 9.16
N PHE A 241 21.85 33.28 8.19
CA PHE A 241 21.96 33.62 6.78
C PHE A 241 20.71 34.30 6.23
N ALA A 242 20.85 35.55 5.78
CA ALA A 242 19.75 36.30 5.19
C ALA A 242 19.14 35.57 3.97
N GLY A 243 17.84 35.30 4.02
CA GLY A 243 17.10 34.62 2.95
C GLY A 243 17.24 33.09 2.93
N CYS A 244 17.86 32.50 3.95
CA CYS A 244 17.83 31.06 4.18
C CYS A 244 16.66 30.73 5.12
N ALA A 245 15.89 29.69 4.80
CA ALA A 245 14.81 29.23 5.64
C ALA A 245 14.82 27.71 5.74
N ILE A 246 14.52 27.21 6.92
CA ILE A 246 14.32 25.79 7.20
C ILE A 246 12.89 25.54 7.66
N ARG A 247 12.30 24.45 7.19
CA ARG A 247 11.03 23.94 7.68
C ARG A 247 11.05 22.42 7.77
N VAL A 248 10.20 21.89 8.62
CA VAL A 248 9.91 20.46 8.70
C VAL A 248 8.80 20.18 7.71
N GLU A 249 9.04 19.27 6.78
CA GLU A 249 8.04 18.85 5.81
C GLU A 249 8.06 17.32 5.77
N SER A 250 7.06 16.73 6.45
CA SER A 250 6.92 15.27 6.60
C SER A 250 8.23 14.63 7.08
N GLY A 251 8.53 14.84 8.37
CA GLY A 251 9.66 14.19 9.04
C GLY A 251 11.05 14.47 8.45
N ASN A 252 11.15 15.34 7.44
CA ASN A 252 12.39 15.73 6.77
C ASN A 252 12.60 17.24 6.93
N PHE A 253 13.86 17.67 6.84
CA PHE A 253 14.19 19.09 6.83
C PHE A 253 14.29 19.60 5.40
N LYS A 254 13.61 20.71 5.11
CA LYS A 254 13.70 21.41 3.83
C LYS A 254 14.40 22.73 4.04
N ILE A 255 15.60 22.84 3.48
CA ILE A 255 16.45 24.03 3.53
C ILE A 255 16.29 24.76 2.19
N SER A 256 15.91 26.02 2.25
CA SER A 256 15.66 26.87 1.08
C SER A 256 16.52 28.12 1.13
N TYR A 257 17.06 28.53 -0.03
CA TYR A 257 17.83 29.76 -0.18
C TYR A 257 17.77 30.26 -1.63
N LYS A 258 17.23 31.46 -1.85
CA LYS A 258 17.17 32.14 -3.16
C LYS A 258 16.66 31.25 -4.32
N GLY A 259 15.62 30.46 -4.06
CA GLY A 259 15.00 29.57 -5.05
C GLY A 259 15.66 28.19 -5.19
N LEU A 260 16.78 27.94 -4.50
CA LEU A 260 17.33 26.60 -4.32
C LEU A 260 16.66 25.96 -3.10
N GLU A 261 16.15 24.73 -3.25
CA GLU A 261 15.62 23.93 -2.16
C GLU A 261 16.31 22.57 -2.11
N VAL A 262 16.69 22.14 -0.90
CA VAL A 262 17.19 20.79 -0.65
C VAL A 262 16.37 20.16 0.48
N ARG A 263 15.93 18.93 0.24
CA ARG A 263 15.26 18.08 1.22
C ARG A 263 16.26 17.10 1.80
N CYS A 264 16.31 17.02 3.13
CA CYS A 264 17.25 16.22 3.89
C CYS A 264 16.51 15.33 4.87
N ASP A 265 16.98 14.10 5.04
CA ASP A 265 16.51 13.20 6.10
C ASP A 265 16.75 13.85 7.47
N ALA A 266 15.70 13.99 8.28
CA ALA A 266 15.84 14.60 9.60
C ALA A 266 16.77 13.78 10.50
N GLN A 267 16.78 12.44 10.39
CA GLN A 267 17.63 11.59 11.22
C GLN A 267 19.12 11.91 11.04
N LEU A 268 19.54 12.21 9.81
CA LEU A 268 20.93 12.58 9.48
C LEU A 268 21.35 13.94 10.05
N LEU A 269 20.37 14.80 10.33
CA LEU A 269 20.60 16.18 10.77
C LEU A 269 20.21 16.42 12.22
N GLN A 270 19.70 15.41 12.93
CA GLN A 270 19.40 15.50 14.36
C GLN A 270 20.68 15.70 15.20
N VAL A 271 21.80 15.15 14.75
CA VAL A 271 23.09 15.25 15.44
C VAL A 271 23.81 16.53 15.01
N GLU A 272 24.21 17.35 15.98
CA GLU A 272 25.03 18.54 15.72
C GLU A 272 26.43 18.11 15.23
N PRO A 273 26.91 18.61 14.07
CA PRO A 273 28.25 18.34 13.60
C PRO A 273 29.32 18.91 14.55
N GLU A 274 30.52 18.35 14.51
CA GLU A 274 31.67 18.90 15.23
C GLU A 274 31.96 20.36 14.80
N ASP A 275 32.47 21.18 15.73
CA ASP A 275 32.73 22.61 15.52
C ASP A 275 33.57 22.90 14.26
N GLU A 276 34.53 22.02 13.94
CA GLU A 276 35.37 22.13 12.74
C GLU A 276 34.54 22.05 11.46
N ILE A 277 33.53 21.18 11.42
CA ILE A 277 32.62 21.02 10.29
C ILE A 277 31.67 22.22 10.22
N LEU A 278 31.12 22.65 11.36
CA LEU A 278 30.26 23.84 11.43
C LEU A 278 30.99 25.09 10.92
N ALA A 279 32.27 25.26 11.23
CA ALA A 279 33.09 26.37 10.74
C ALA A 279 33.23 26.38 9.20
N THR A 280 33.15 25.23 8.54
CA THR A 280 33.14 25.17 7.06
C THR A 280 31.82 25.66 6.45
N MET A 281 30.73 25.65 7.21
CA MET A 281 29.40 26.07 6.76
C MET A 281 29.23 27.59 6.77
N ALA A 282 30.20 28.34 6.27
CA ALA A 282 30.22 29.81 6.33
C ALA A 282 29.19 30.52 5.42
N SER A 283 28.37 29.78 4.67
CA SER A 283 27.33 30.33 3.78
C SER A 283 26.18 29.33 3.59
N PRO A 284 24.98 29.78 3.14
CA PRO A 284 23.88 28.89 2.79
C PRO A 284 24.25 27.79 1.79
N LEU A 285 25.12 28.12 0.82
CA LEU A 285 25.56 27.16 -0.18
C LEU A 285 26.44 26.07 0.43
N HIS A 286 27.30 26.40 1.39
CA HIS A 286 28.12 25.41 2.10
C HIS A 286 27.26 24.48 2.96
N LEU A 287 26.25 25.02 3.66
CA LEU A 287 25.27 24.22 4.40
C LEU A 287 24.54 23.24 3.46
N ILE A 288 24.03 23.75 2.33
CA ILE A 288 23.32 22.92 1.35
C ILE A 288 24.24 21.83 0.76
N GLN A 289 25.47 22.19 0.37
CA GLN A 289 26.45 21.23 -0.15
C GLN A 289 26.81 20.15 0.87
N TRP A 290 26.96 20.54 2.14
CA TRP A 290 27.24 19.60 3.21
C TRP A 290 26.05 18.65 3.43
N ALA A 291 24.83 19.18 3.48
CA ALA A 291 23.63 18.37 3.66
C ALA A 291 23.42 17.37 2.50
N MET A 292 23.70 17.80 1.26
CA MET A 292 23.70 16.90 0.09
C MET A 292 24.75 15.78 0.22
N LYS A 293 25.97 16.10 0.66
CA LYS A 293 27.02 15.09 0.89
C LYS A 293 26.69 14.14 2.04
N ALA A 294 26.03 14.61 3.10
CA ALA A 294 25.59 13.78 4.21
C ALA A 294 24.57 12.72 3.73
N MET A 295 23.64 13.11 2.86
CA MET A 295 22.69 12.19 2.24
C MET A 295 23.34 11.15 1.33
N GLU A 296 24.39 11.50 0.58
CA GLU A 296 25.13 10.56 -0.27
C GLU A 296 25.90 9.51 0.53
N LYS A 297 26.47 9.92 1.67
CA LYS A 297 27.36 9.07 2.48
C LYS A 297 26.65 8.25 3.54
N GLY A 298 25.38 8.52 3.85
CA GLY A 298 24.63 7.84 4.91
C GLY A 298 25.33 7.95 6.27
N LEU A 299 25.98 9.08 6.53
CA LEU A 299 26.71 9.30 7.77
C LEU A 299 25.70 9.53 8.91
N SER A 300 25.57 8.51 9.76
CA SER A 300 25.01 8.59 11.12
C SER A 300 26.04 9.17 12.09
#